data_AF-A0A947ZDB5-F1
#
_entry.id   AF-A0A947ZDB5-F1
#
_cell.length_a   1.000
_cell.length_b   1.000
_cell.length_c   1.000
_cell.angle_alpha   90.00
_cell.angle_beta   90.00
_cell.angle_gamma   90.00
#
_symmetry.space_group_name_H-M   'P 1'
#
loop_
_entity.id
_entity.type
_entity.pdbx_description
1 polymer ?
#
loop_
_entity_poly.entity_id
_entity_poly.type
_entity_poly.pdbx_seq_one_letter_code
_entity_poly.pdbx_strand_id
1 'polypeptide(L)' 'NYIHKLVRAWTGAINLPGRFGSHTLRKTWGYHQRVTFGVDIPTLMVAFGHSTQRQTLDYLCIQESEIRDAYLNEI' A
#
# COMPACT_ATOMS: atom_id res chain seq x y z
N ASN A 1 11.59 8.29 -15.10
CA ASN A 1 10.65 8.82 -14.07
C ASN A 1 11.43 9.71 -13.10
N TYR A 2 11.10 11.00 -13.00
CA TYR A 2 11.79 12.01 -12.16
C TYR A 2 11.63 11.74 -10.66
N ILE A 3 10.40 11.49 -10.20
CA ILE A 3 10.09 11.22 -8.78
C ILE A 3 10.86 10.00 -8.27
N HIS A 4 10.95 8.93 -9.07
CA HIS A 4 11.72 7.75 -8.67
C HIS A 4 13.21 8.08 -8.39
N LYS A 5 13.82 9.01 -9.14
CA LYS A 5 15.21 9.44 -8.89
C LYS A 5 15.32 10.22 -7.58
N LEU A 6 14.36 11.11 -7.31
CA LEU A 6 14.32 11.88 -6.06
C LEU A 6 14.17 10.96 -4.83
N VAL A 7 13.23 10.03 -4.87
CA VAL A 7 13.00 9.08 -3.75
C VAL A 7 14.25 8.24 -3.48
N ARG A 8 14.92 7.77 -4.53
CA ARG A 8 16.19 7.05 -4.38
C ARG A 8 17.27 7.93 -3.74
N ALA A 9 17.38 9.19 -4.14
CA ALA A 9 18.34 10.12 -3.56
C ALA A 9 18.05 10.40 -2.07
N TRP A 10 16.79 10.68 -1.71
CA TRP A 10 16.39 10.92 -0.32
C TRP A 10 16.63 9.71 0.59
N THR A 11 16.25 8.53 0.13
CA THR A 11 16.47 7.29 0.90
C THR A 11 17.94 6.93 1.02
N GLY A 12 18.74 7.19 -0.02
CA GLY A 12 20.20 7.06 0.03
C GLY A 12 20.87 8.04 1.00
N ALA A 13 20.38 9.29 1.08
CA ALA A 13 20.95 10.31 1.97
C ALA A 13 20.86 9.96 3.47
N ILE A 14 19.91 9.10 3.85
CA ILE A 14 19.72 8.63 5.22
C ILE A 14 20.17 7.17 5.41
N ASN A 15 20.85 6.57 4.42
CA ASN A 15 21.26 5.17 4.42
C ASN A 15 20.11 4.18 4.67
N LEU A 16 18.90 4.48 4.17
CA LEU A 16 17.76 3.59 4.33
C LEU A 16 17.95 2.35 3.43
N PRO A 17 18.07 1.14 3.99
CA PRO A 17 18.30 -0.06 3.20
C PRO A 17 17.06 -0.44 2.39
N GLY A 18 17.24 -0.68 1.10
CA GLY A 18 16.17 -1.17 0.23
C GLY A 18 16.08 -0.45 -1.12
N ARG A 19 15.06 -0.81 -1.90
CA ARG A 19 14.76 -0.19 -3.20
C ARG A 19 13.47 0.62 -3.10
N PHE A 20 13.63 1.94 -3.05
CA PHE A 20 12.52 2.88 -2.93
C PHE A 20 12.34 3.70 -4.21
N GLY A 21 11.09 4.07 -4.48
CA GLY A 21 10.70 4.83 -5.65
C GLY A 21 9.28 5.39 -5.54
N SER A 22 8.77 5.97 -6.63
CA SER A 22 7.39 6.48 -6.66
C SER A 22 6.34 5.41 -6.33
N HIS A 23 6.59 4.17 -6.74
CA HIS A 23 5.67 3.06 -6.51
C HIS A 23 5.63 2.64 -5.03
N THR A 24 6.77 2.68 -4.32
CA THR A 24 6.79 2.39 -2.88
C THR A 24 6.04 3.48 -2.11
N LEU A 25 6.20 4.75 -2.48
CA LEU A 25 5.42 5.85 -1.89
C LEU A 25 3.91 5.65 -2.08
N ARG A 26 3.47 5.26 -3.28
CA ARG A 26 2.05 5.01 -3.58
C ARG A 26 1.49 3.87 -2.73
N LYS A 27 2.27 2.80 -2.53
CA LYS A 27 1.91 1.69 -1.62
C LYS A 27 1.78 2.16 -0.18
N THR A 28 2.79 2.88 0.32
CA THR A 28 2.79 3.43 1.70
C THR A 28 1.58 4.33 1.95
N TRP A 29 1.26 5.23 1.02
CA TRP A 29 0.09 6.09 1.13
C TRP A 29 -1.20 5.28 1.27
N GLY A 30 -1.46 4.33 0.37
CA GLY A 30 -2.71 3.56 0.43
C GLY A 30 -2.79 2.61 1.60
N TYR A 31 -1.66 2.11 2.11
CA TYR A 31 -1.64 1.31 3.34
C TYR A 31 -2.18 2.14 4.51
N HIS A 32 -1.71 3.38 4.67
CA HIS A 32 -2.23 4.27 5.71
C HIS A 32 -3.69 4.66 5.48
N GLN A 33 -4.13 4.91 4.24
CA GLN A 33 -5.55 5.13 3.96
C GLN A 33 -6.41 3.96 4.44
N ARG A 34 -6.00 2.71 4.16
CA ARG A 34 -6.75 1.52 4.53
C ARG A 34 -6.70 1.20 6.03
N VAL A 35 -5.49 1.21 6.61
CA VAL A 35 -5.21 0.67 7.96
C VAL A 35 -5.27 1.76 9.03
N THR A 36 -4.77 2.96 8.73
CA THR A 36 -4.75 4.06 9.70
C THR A 36 -6.05 4.88 9.66
N PHE A 37 -6.59 5.12 8.46
CA PHE A 37 -7.76 6.00 8.28
C PHE A 37 -9.07 5.25 7.97
N GLY A 38 -9.02 3.92 7.80
CA GLY A 38 -10.21 3.10 7.59
C GLY A 38 -10.91 3.30 6.24
N VAL A 39 -10.22 3.86 5.23
CA VAL A 39 -10.77 4.03 3.88
C VAL A 39 -11.06 2.67 3.26
N ASP A 40 -12.25 2.52 2.66
CA ASP A 40 -12.71 1.28 2.06
C ASP A 40 -11.97 0.92 0.76
N ILE A 41 -11.98 -0.37 0.43
CA ILE A 41 -11.29 -0.88 -0.76
C ILE A 41 -11.86 -0.33 -2.07
N PRO A 42 -13.19 -0.22 -2.30
CA PRO A 42 -13.73 0.44 -3.49
C PRO A 42 -13.20 1.85 -3.71
N THR A 43 -13.15 2.69 -2.68
CA THR A 43 -12.57 4.03 -2.77
C THR A 43 -11.09 3.98 -3.18
N LEU A 44 -10.32 3.04 -2.60
CA LEU A 44 -8.92 2.85 -2.97
C LEU A 44 -8.72 2.29 -4.37
N MET A 45 -9.64 1.45 -4.88
CA MET A 45 -9.61 1.00 -6.26
C MET A 45 -9.71 2.18 -7.23
N VAL A 46 -10.63 3.12 -6.98
CA VAL A 46 -10.77 4.34 -7.78
C VAL A 46 -9.52 5.21 -7.70
N ALA A 47 -9.01 5.46 -6.48
CA ALA A 47 -7.78 6.24 -6.28
C ALA A 47 -6.56 5.59 -6.96
N PHE A 48 -6.52 4.26 -6.99
CA PHE A 48 -5.44 3.52 -7.60
C PHE A 48 -5.56 3.32 -9.11
N GLY A 49 -6.76 3.47 -9.67
CA GLY A 49 -7.06 3.06 -11.04
C GLY A 49 -6.99 1.54 -11.21
N HIS A 50 -7.30 0.78 -10.17
CA HIS A 50 -7.29 -0.68 -10.19
C HIS A 50 -8.66 -1.21 -10.59
N SER A 51 -8.66 -2.20 -11.48
CA SER A 51 -9.91 -2.77 -12.02
C SER A 51 -10.52 -3.83 -11.10
N THR A 52 -9.77 -4.36 -10.14
CA THR A 52 -10.24 -5.43 -9.25
C THR A 52 -9.84 -5.17 -7.81
N GLN A 53 -10.66 -5.67 -6.88
CA GLN A 53 -10.36 -5.64 -5.45
C GLN A 53 -9.05 -6.37 -5.14
N ARG A 54 -8.83 -7.53 -5.77
CA ARG A 54 -7.62 -8.34 -5.62
C ARG A 54 -6.36 -7.53 -5.93
N GLN A 55 -6.36 -6.77 -7.02
CA GLN A 55 -5.23 -5.91 -7.38
C GLN A 55 -4.91 -4.89 -6.28
N THR A 56 -5.91 -4.26 -5.67
CA THR A 56 -5.72 -3.33 -4.54
C THR A 56 -5.19 -4.03 -3.30
N LEU A 57 -5.73 -5.20 -2.95
CA LEU A 57 -5.27 -5.96 -1.79
C LEU A 57 -3.83 -6.46 -1.96
N ASP A 58 -3.47 -6.95 -3.16
CA ASP A 58 -2.09 -7.34 -3.51
C ASP A 58 -1.15 -6.14 -3.45
N TYR A 59 -1.62 -4.98 -3.90
CA TYR A 59 -0.87 -3.72 -3.88
C TYR A 59 -0.50 -3.29 -2.47
N LEU A 60 -1.44 -3.44 -1.54
CA LEU A 60 -1.32 -3.06 -0.14
C LEU A 60 -0.69 -4.15 0.74
N CYS A 61 -0.50 -5.37 0.22
CA CYS A 61 0.03 -6.52 0.95
C CYS A 61 -0.83 -6.92 2.17
N ILE A 62 -2.16 -6.87 2.04
CA ILE A 62 -3.11 -7.04 3.17
C ILE A 62 -3.78 -8.44 3.18
N GLN A 63 -3.63 -9.26 2.12
CA GLN A 63 -4.48 -10.44 1.93
C GLN A 63 -4.45 -11.51 3.04
N GLU A 64 -3.31 -11.75 3.68
CA GLU A 64 -3.18 -12.91 4.58
C GLU A 64 -3.71 -12.67 5.99
N SER A 65 -3.66 -11.44 6.52
CA SER A 65 -4.13 -11.16 7.88
C SER A 65 -5.64 -11.03 7.96
N GLU A 66 -6.28 -10.32 7.02
CA GLU A 66 -7.72 -10.03 7.11
C GLU A 66 -8.60 -11.29 6.99
N ILE A 67 -8.24 -12.23 6.13
CA ILE A 67 -8.98 -13.50 5.99
C ILE A 67 -8.85 -14.32 7.28
N ARG A 68 -7.64 -14.39 7.84
CA ARG A 68 -7.41 -15.08 9.12
C ARG A 68 -8.23 -14.44 10.24
N ASP A 69 -8.18 -13.12 10.36
CA ASP A 69 -8.89 -12.39 11.41
C ASP A 69 -10.41 -12.54 11.26
N ALA A 70 -10.93 -12.60 10.02
CA ALA A 70 -12.34 -12.87 9.77
C ALA A 70 -12.79 -14.25 10.31
N TYR A 71 -11.92 -15.27 10.25
CA TYR A 71 -12.19 -16.59 10.83
C TYR A 71 -12.10 -16.62 12.37
N LEU A 72 -11.46 -15.63 12.99
CA LEU A 72 -11.26 -15.56 14.44
C LEU A 72 -12.39 -14.80 15.17
N ASN A 73 -13.36 -14.25 14.45
CA ASN A 73 -14.51 -13.58 15.06
C ASN A 73 -15.41 -14.57 15.79
N GLU A 74 -15.62 -14.37 17.10
CA GLU A 74 -16.59 -15.13 17.90
C GLU A 74 -18.02 -14.60 17.67
N ILE A 75 -19.02 -15.49 17.74
CA ILE A 75 -20.46 -15.19 17.58
C ILE A 75 -21.14 -15.27 18.95
#